data_AF-A0A2N2WW17-F1
#
_entry.id   AF-A0A2N2WW17-F1
#
_cell.length_a   1.000
_cell.length_b   1.000
_cell.length_c   1.000
_cell.angle_alpha   90.00
_cell.angle_beta   90.00
_cell.angle_gamma   90.00
#
_symmetry.space_group_name_H-M   'P 1'
#
loop_
_entity.id
_entity.type
_entity.pdbx_description
1 polymer ?
#
loop_
_entity_poly.entity_id
_entity_poly.type
_entity_poly.pdbx_seq_one_letter_code
_entity_poly.pdbx_strand_id
1 'polypeptide(L)' 'MELKKIEFIGHSFSKDNQFRNELKGMIIGHFTLEEFAIYKNFTNKNNKRILTMVKERILSTLTN' A
#
# COMPACT_ATOMS: atom_id res chain seq x y z
N MET A 1 -15.78 7.96 -16.52
CA MET A 1 -14.32 7.72 -16.63
C MET A 1 -13.70 7.44 -15.26
N GLU A 2 -14.14 8.13 -14.20
CA GLU A 2 -13.63 7.94 -12.83
C GLU A 2 -13.96 6.59 -12.19
N LEU A 3 -15.18 6.06 -12.35
CA LEU A 3 -15.54 4.72 -11.84
C LEU A 3 -14.58 3.62 -12.34
N LYS A 4 -14.20 3.66 -13.63
CA LYS A 4 -13.24 2.71 -14.22
C LYS A 4 -11.85 2.82 -13.59
N LYS A 5 -11.42 4.03 -13.19
CA LYS A 5 -10.14 4.23 -12.48
C LYS A 5 -10.19 3.63 -11.08
N ILE A 6 -11.29 3.86 -10.34
CA ILE A 6 -11.49 3.32 -9.00
C ILE A 6 -11.53 1.79 -9.02
N GLU A 7 -12.24 1.20 -9.98
CA GLU A 7 -12.27 -0.26 -10.19
C GLU A 7 -10.90 -0.83 -10.52
N PHE A 8 -10.16 -0.19 -11.44
CA PHE A 8 -8.81 -0.61 -11.80
C PHE A 8 -7.85 -0.58 -10.60
N ILE A 9 -7.89 0.49 -9.79
CA ILE A 9 -7.10 0.60 -8.56
C ILE A 9 -7.52 -0.49 -7.58
N GLY A 10 -8.83 -0.69 -7.36
CA GLY A 10 -9.35 -1.75 -6.50
C GLY A 10 -8.87 -3.14 -6.92
N HIS A 11 -8.89 -3.43 -8.22
CA HIS A 11 -8.41 -4.69 -8.77
C HIS A 11 -6.91 -4.87 -8.56
N SER A 12 -6.11 -3.84 -8.84
CA SER A 12 -4.64 -3.88 -8.68
C SER A 12 -4.25 -4.14 -7.23
N PHE A 13 -4.90 -3.50 -6.26
CA PHE A 13 -4.67 -3.75 -4.83
C PHE A 13 -5.23 -5.11 -4.33
N SER A 14 -6.06 -5.80 -5.12
CA SER A 14 -6.64 -7.10 -4.76
C SER A 14 -5.89 -8.27 -5.39
N LYS A 15 -5.50 -8.15 -6.66
CA LYS A 15 -5.03 -9.25 -7.50
C LYS A 15 -3.55 -9.16 -7.88
N ASP A 16 -2.96 -7.97 -7.87
CA ASP A 16 -1.57 -7.80 -8.26
C ASP A 16 -0.63 -7.93 -7.05
N ASN A 17 -0.03 -9.11 -6.89
CA ASN A 17 0.93 -9.36 -5.80
C ASN A 17 2.23 -8.58 -5.99
N GLN A 18 2.72 -8.45 -7.22
CA GLN A 18 4.00 -7.81 -7.50
C GLN A 18 3.90 -6.32 -7.18
N PHE A 19 2.87 -5.65 -7.70
CA PHE A 19 2.62 -4.24 -7.44
C PHE A 19 2.50 -3.94 -5.94
N ARG A 20 1.74 -4.77 -5.20
CA ARG A 20 1.63 -4.64 -3.74
C ARG A 20 2.96 -4.81 -3.00
N ASN A 21 3.81 -5.71 -3.48
CA ASN A 21 5.12 -5.92 -2.87
C ASN A 21 6.05 -4.75 -3.13
N GLU A 22 6.03 -4.18 -4.34
CA GLU A 22 6.77 -2.96 -4.69
C GLU A 22 6.32 -1.78 -3.82
N LEU A 23 5.00 -1.56 -3.67
CA LEU A 23 4.45 -0.51 -2.80
C LEU A 23 4.90 -0.65 -1.34
N LYS A 24 4.79 -1.87 -0.77
CA LYS A 24 5.27 -2.14 0.59
C LYS A 24 6.77 -1.92 0.70
N GLY A 25 7.54 -2.39 -0.28
CA GLY A 25 8.99 -2.24 -0.34
C GLY A 25 9.42 -0.78 -0.32
N MET A 26 8.74 0.09 -1.09
CA MET A 26 8.99 1.53 -1.06
C MET A 26 8.77 2.11 0.34
N ILE A 27 7.66 1.79 1.01
CA ILE A 27 7.39 2.32 2.36
C ILE A 27 8.41 1.78 3.38
N ILE A 28 8.68 0.47 3.36
CA ILE A 28 9.62 -0.17 4.29
C ILE A 28 11.05 0.34 4.06
N GLY A 29 11.43 0.65 2.82
CA GLY A 29 12.74 1.19 2.48
C GLY A 29 13.02 2.57 3.06
N HIS A 30 11.99 3.28 3.53
CA HIS A 30 12.15 4.56 4.23
C HIS A 30 12.28 4.39 5.75
N PHE A 31 12.13 3.18 6.28
CA PHE A 31 12.24 2.96 7.73
C PHE A 31 13.69 3.08 8.19
N THR A 32 13.86 3.68 9.36
CA THR A 32 15.03 3.51 10.20
C THR A 32 15.15 2.06 10.70
N LEU A 33 16.30 1.70 11.26
CA LEU A 33 16.50 0.35 11.80
C LEU A 33 15.53 0.05 12.95
N GLU A 34 15.27 1.05 13.80
CA GLU A 34 14.33 0.98 14.91
C GLU A 34 12.89 0.76 14.43
N GLU A 35 12.46 1.53 13.43
CA GLU A 35 11.13 1.38 12.82
C GLU A 35 10.98 0.03 12.12
N PHE A 36 12.03 -0.44 11.43
CA PHE A 36 12.01 -1.76 10.81
C PHE A 36 11.88 -2.88 11.85
N ALA A 37 12.56 -2.76 13.00
CA ALA A 37 12.42 -3.72 14.10
C ALA A 37 10.98 -3.76 14.64
N ILE A 38 10.34 -2.61 14.82
CA ILE A 38 8.92 -2.51 15.21
C ILE A 38 8.03 -3.13 14.13
N TYR A 39 8.29 -2.82 12.85
CA TYR A 39 7.55 -3.37 11.73
C TYR A 39 7.59 -4.91 11.73
N LYS A 40 8.79 -5.48 11.93
CA LYS A 40 9.04 -6.92 11.91
C LYS A 40 8.18 -7.67 12.91
N ASN A 41 8.00 -7.13 14.12
CA ASN A 41 7.17 -7.70 15.18
C ASN A 41 5.68 -7.85 14.79
N PHE A 42 5.18 -7.02 13.88
CA PHE A 42 3.77 -7.00 13.47
C PHE A 42 3.58 -7.01 11.95
N THR A 43 4.48 -7.71 11.23
CA THR A 43 4.59 -7.71 9.75
C THR A 43 3.23 -7.88 9.05
N ASN A 44 2.43 -8.88 9.43
CA ASN A 44 1.14 -9.15 8.78
C ASN A 44 0.13 -8.01 8.96
N LYS A 45 0.06 -7.43 10.18
CA LYS A 45 -0.85 -6.32 10.51
C LYS A 45 -0.38 -5.04 9.82
N ASN A 46 0.92 -4.76 9.85
CA ASN A 46 1.51 -3.57 9.25
C ASN A 46 1.40 -3.61 7.72
N ASN A 47 1.62 -4.75 7.08
CA ASN A 47 1.44 -4.90 5.64
C ASN A 47 0.02 -4.57 5.18
N LYS A 48 -1.00 -5.03 5.92
CA LYS A 48 -2.39 -4.68 5.63
C LYS A 48 -2.62 -3.18 5.77
N ARG A 49 -2.12 -2.55 6.84
CA ARG A 49 -2.26 -1.11 7.07
C ARG A 49 -1.57 -0.28 5.99
N ILE A 50 -0.33 -0.63 5.62
CA ILE A 50 0.42 0.03 4.56
C ILE A 50 -0.39 0.00 3.26
N LEU A 51 -0.87 -1.16 2.85
CA LEU A 51 -1.64 -1.29 1.61
C LEU A 51 -2.95 -0.50 1.64
N THR A 52 -3.67 -0.49 2.78
CA THR A 52 -4.88 0.33 2.94
C THR A 52 -4.57 1.81 2.80
N MET A 53 -3.57 2.32 3.52
CA MET A 53 -3.21 3.74 3.50
C MET A 53 -2.75 4.20 2.11
N VAL A 54 -1.93 3.39 1.43
CA VAL A 54 -1.46 3.71 0.07
C VAL A 54 -2.63 3.73 -0.92
N LYS A 55 -3.57 2.77 -0.82
CA LYS A 55 -4.77 2.76 -1.66
C LYS A 55 -5.60 4.03 -1.45
N GLU A 56 -5.89 4.38 -0.20
CA GLU A 56 -6.65 5.59 0.14
C GLU A 56 -5.96 6.86 -0.36
N ARG A 57 -4.63 6.95 -0.22
CA ARG A 57 -3.85 8.10 -0.72
C ARG A 57 -3.89 8.23 -2.24
N ILE A 58 -3.78 7.13 -2.97
CA ILE A 58 -3.88 7.15 -4.44
C ILE A 58 -5.28 7.59 -4.86
N LEU A 59 -6.33 7.03 -4.23
CA LEU A 59 -7.70 7.41 -4.53
C LEU A 59 -7.93 8.90 -4.26
N SER A 60 -7.55 9.40 -3.08
CA SER A 60 -7.74 10.82 -2.76
C SER A 60 -6.95 11.76 -3.66
N THR A 61 -5.79 11.35 -4.16
CA THR A 61 -4.99 12.16 -5.10
C THR A 61 -5.61 12.19 -6.50
N LEU A 62 -6.37 11.17 -6.89
CA LEU A 62 -6.97 11.06 -8.22
C LEU A 62 -8.42 11.56 -8.29
N THR A 63 -9.08 11.73 -7.15
CA THR A 63 -10.46 12.23 -7.04
C THR A 63 -10.54 13.66 -6.50
N ASN A 64 -9.42 14.26 -6.10
CA ASN A 64 -9.32 15.67 -5.72
C ASN A 64 -8.86 16.54 -6.89
#